data_AF-A0A1H6W9M5-F1
#
_entry.id   AF-A0A1H6W9M5-F1
#
_cell.length_a   1.000
_cell.length_b   1.000
_cell.length_c   1.000
_cell.angle_alpha   90.00
_cell.angle_beta   90.00
_cell.angle_gamma   90.00
#
_symmetry.space_group_name_H-M   'P 1'
#
loop_
_entity.id
_entity.type
_entity.pdbx_description
1 polymer ?
#
loop_
_entity_poly.entity_id
_entity_poly.type
_entity_poly.pdbx_seq_one_letter_code
_entity_poly.pdbx_strand_id
1 'polypeptide(L)'
;MRPLAIPLDSARIGGASITVKAGYELLDEDEKGALLRIAEVPQAVGWLAPGDLLVAAFDRQRKSLKAIRKPEEKDRLRFHRGHGRLYDEERQRAMRLAASDEFLRQHGQLMALIRAQHAQSDKAPPVVPLDAYFDGNSDEESIAPNQWGYGRPPLAQLWERLRTIAQRPDVQVLLVGIHDEWQELAEDSLDWPPAENVHIYTRASAQDAEQWIEGLEADGVVQGWPCGRHPAAPEPLPGYAVLTVCWD
;
A
#
# COMPACT_ATOMS: atom_id res chain seq x y z
N MET A 1 -13.50 -24.40 -8.48
CA MET A 1 -13.05 -25.22 -7.33
C MET A 1 -12.03 -24.39 -6.58
N ARG A 2 -12.25 -24.09 -5.30
CA ARG A 2 -11.22 -23.43 -4.47
C ARG A 2 -10.10 -24.46 -4.21
N PRO A 3 -8.81 -24.10 -4.30
CA PRO A 3 -7.76 -24.95 -3.76
C PRO A 3 -8.04 -25.12 -2.27
N LEU A 4 -8.02 -26.37 -1.79
CA LEU A 4 -8.04 -26.64 -0.36
C LEU A 4 -6.74 -26.10 0.24
N ALA A 5 -6.83 -25.18 1.19
CA ALA A 5 -5.68 -24.80 2.00
C ALA A 5 -5.27 -26.02 2.83
N ILE A 6 -4.08 -26.57 2.56
CA ILE A 6 -3.53 -27.71 3.29
C ILE A 6 -2.57 -27.15 4.36
N PRO A 7 -2.78 -27.45 5.64
CA PRO A 7 -1.79 -27.18 6.67
C PRO A 7 -0.51 -27.96 6.32
N LEU A 8 0.60 -27.27 6.10
CA LEU A 8 1.84 -27.90 5.67
C LEU A 8 2.85 -27.95 6.79
N ASP A 9 3.22 -29.17 7.17
CA ASP A 9 4.42 -29.43 7.97
C ASP A 9 5.70 -29.37 7.10
N SER A 10 5.57 -29.57 5.77
CA SER A 10 6.66 -29.48 4.80
C SER A 10 6.17 -29.37 3.35
N ALA A 11 6.83 -28.57 2.50
CA ALA A 11 6.57 -28.43 1.06
C ALA A 11 7.81 -28.82 0.22
N ARG A 12 7.65 -29.11 -1.08
CA ARG A 12 8.78 -29.40 -1.99
C ARG A 12 8.79 -28.45 -3.19
N ILE A 13 9.77 -27.54 -3.23
CA ILE A 13 9.99 -26.65 -4.39
C ILE A 13 11.19 -27.16 -5.18
N GLY A 14 11.02 -27.48 -6.46
CA GLY A 14 12.13 -27.83 -7.35
C GLY A 14 13.01 -28.98 -6.86
N GLY A 15 12.45 -29.91 -6.08
CA GLY A 15 13.18 -31.03 -5.45
C GLY A 15 13.84 -30.73 -4.09
N ALA A 16 13.78 -29.48 -3.61
CA ALA A 16 14.23 -29.11 -2.27
C ALA A 16 13.09 -29.20 -1.25
N SER A 17 13.35 -29.80 -0.08
CA SER A 17 12.39 -29.88 1.01
C SER A 17 12.41 -28.58 1.82
N ILE A 18 11.25 -27.97 2.03
CA ILE A 18 11.07 -26.78 2.85
C ILE A 18 10.26 -27.16 4.08
N THR A 19 10.81 -26.86 5.26
CA THR A 19 10.06 -26.95 6.51
C THR A 19 9.28 -25.66 6.69
N VAL A 20 7.96 -25.78 6.60
CA VAL A 20 7.05 -24.65 6.84
C VAL A 20 6.65 -24.71 8.32
N LYS A 21 6.83 -23.61 9.05
CA LYS A 21 6.46 -23.58 10.48
C LYS A 21 4.93 -23.65 10.62
N ALA A 22 4.42 -24.22 11.70
CA ALA A 22 2.98 -24.23 11.97
C ALA A 22 2.36 -22.82 11.88
N GLY A 23 1.20 -22.70 11.23
CA GLY A 23 0.48 -21.42 11.03
C GLY A 23 0.57 -20.83 9.62
N TYR A 24 1.07 -21.58 8.64
CA TYR A 24 1.16 -21.17 7.23
C TYR A 24 0.39 -22.13 6.33
N GLU A 25 -0.10 -21.59 5.22
CA GLU A 25 -0.87 -22.29 4.19
C GLU A 25 -0.17 -22.11 2.84
N LEU A 26 -0.02 -23.18 2.07
CA LEU A 26 0.41 -23.09 0.68
C LEU A 26 -0.78 -22.78 -0.21
N LEU A 27 -0.63 -21.77 -1.04
CA LEU A 27 -1.64 -21.34 -1.98
C LEU A 27 -1.37 -21.90 -3.39
N ASP A 28 -0.10 -21.98 -3.79
CA ASP A 28 0.35 -22.48 -5.09
C ASP A 28 1.82 -22.96 -5.00
N GLU A 29 2.21 -23.92 -5.83
CA GLU A 29 3.61 -24.36 -5.99
C GLU A 29 3.91 -24.76 -7.43
N ASP A 30 5.11 -24.44 -7.90
CA ASP A 30 5.64 -24.92 -9.17
C ASP A 30 7.16 -25.15 -9.10
N GLU A 31 7.78 -25.45 -10.25
CA GLU A 31 9.22 -25.67 -10.33
C GLU A 31 10.05 -24.43 -9.95
N LYS A 32 9.43 -23.24 -9.96
CA LYS A 32 10.07 -21.95 -9.69
C LYS A 32 9.82 -21.43 -8.28
N GLY A 33 8.90 -22.02 -7.51
CA GLY A 33 8.65 -21.51 -6.16
C GLY A 33 7.39 -22.03 -5.49
N ALA A 34 7.10 -21.43 -4.34
CA ALA A 34 5.90 -21.67 -3.57
C ALA A 34 5.34 -20.36 -3.07
N LEU A 35 4.02 -20.23 -3.14
CA LEU A 35 3.26 -19.14 -2.59
C LEU A 35 2.70 -19.52 -1.23
N LEU A 36 3.12 -18.83 -0.19
CA LEU A 36 2.68 -19.09 1.18
C LEU A 36 1.86 -17.93 1.73
N ARG A 37 0.88 -18.27 2.57
CA ARG A 37 0.06 -17.34 3.35
C ARG A 37 0.18 -17.66 4.84
N ILE A 38 0.14 -16.66 5.70
CA ILE A 38 -0.02 -16.90 7.14
C ILE A 38 -1.50 -17.13 7.45
N ALA A 39 -1.86 -18.27 8.05
CA ALA A 39 -3.26 -18.62 8.34
C ALA A 39 -3.94 -17.57 9.25
N GLU A 40 -3.19 -17.00 10.21
CA GLU A 40 -3.68 -15.97 11.14
C GLU A 40 -3.72 -14.56 10.53
N VAL A 41 -3.04 -14.33 9.40
CA VAL A 41 -2.96 -13.03 8.73
C VAL A 41 -3.13 -13.26 7.22
N PRO A 42 -4.37 -13.47 6.74
CA PRO A 42 -4.62 -13.92 5.37
C PRO A 42 -4.07 -13.00 4.27
N GLN A 43 -3.87 -11.73 4.60
CA GLN A 43 -3.29 -10.70 3.72
C GLN A 43 -1.76 -10.76 3.63
N ALA A 44 -1.08 -11.48 4.54
CA ALA A 44 0.36 -11.65 4.53
C ALA A 44 0.74 -12.85 3.66
N VAL A 45 1.12 -12.56 2.42
CA VAL A 45 1.48 -13.54 1.40
C VAL A 45 2.95 -13.34 0.98
N GLY A 46 3.70 -14.43 0.77
CA GLY A 46 5.10 -14.37 0.34
C GLY A 46 5.44 -15.46 -0.68
N TRP A 47 6.24 -15.10 -1.68
CA TRP A 47 6.81 -16.05 -2.64
C TRP A 47 8.18 -16.53 -2.15
N LEU A 48 8.44 -17.83 -2.29
CA LEU A 48 9.74 -18.44 -2.02
C LEU A 48 10.32 -19.03 -3.30
N ALA A 49 11.56 -18.67 -3.62
CA ALA A 49 12.28 -19.24 -4.75
C ALA A 49 12.94 -20.58 -4.36
N PRO A 50 13.34 -21.42 -5.34
CA PRO A 50 13.96 -22.72 -5.07
C PRO A 50 15.33 -22.48 -4.41
N GLY A 51 15.57 -23.13 -3.26
CA GLY A 51 16.80 -22.98 -2.48
C GLY A 51 16.74 -21.95 -1.35
N ASP A 52 15.66 -21.16 -1.25
CA ASP A 52 15.42 -20.32 -0.07
C ASP A 52 15.18 -21.20 1.17
N LEU A 53 15.97 -20.99 2.22
CA LEU A 53 15.72 -21.62 3.52
C LEU A 53 14.68 -20.77 4.27
N LEU A 54 13.50 -21.35 4.52
CA LEU A 54 12.48 -20.70 5.32
C LEU A 54 12.82 -20.84 6.82
N VAL A 55 13.55 -19.89 7.38
CA VAL A 55 13.40 -19.57 8.81
C VAL A 55 12.51 -18.34 8.89
N ALA A 56 11.22 -18.52 8.59
CA ALA A 56 10.23 -17.48 8.74
C ALA A 56 10.02 -17.21 10.23
N ALA A 57 10.71 -16.19 10.75
CA ALA A 57 10.27 -15.50 11.94
C ALA A 57 9.29 -14.42 11.49
N PHE A 58 8.01 -14.59 11.81
CA PHE A 58 7.06 -13.48 11.71
C PHE A 58 7.55 -12.38 12.65
N ASP A 59 8.04 -11.29 12.08
CA ASP A 59 8.43 -10.11 12.85
C ASP A 59 7.12 -9.46 13.34
N ARG A 60 6.71 -9.80 14.57
CA ARG A 60 5.49 -9.25 15.17
C ARG A 60 5.49 -7.73 15.23
N GLN A 61 6.64 -7.07 15.24
CA GLN A 61 6.72 -5.61 15.23
C GLN A 61 6.50 -5.04 13.83
N ARG A 62 6.99 -5.71 12.79
CA ARG A 62 6.91 -5.22 11.40
C ARG A 62 5.76 -5.79 10.57
N LYS A 63 5.03 -6.78 11.09
CA LYS A 63 3.99 -7.53 10.37
C LYS A 63 4.45 -8.08 9.01
N SER A 64 5.75 -8.35 8.85
CA SER A 64 6.37 -8.72 7.58
C SER A 64 7.08 -10.08 7.67
N LEU A 65 7.17 -10.79 6.54
CA LEU A 65 7.93 -12.03 6.41
C LEU A 65 9.40 -11.75 6.09
N LYS A 66 10.32 -12.50 6.70
CA LYS A 66 11.73 -12.55 6.30
C LYS A 66 12.12 -13.96 5.91
N ALA A 67 12.64 -14.14 4.70
CA ALA A 67 13.39 -15.33 4.33
C ALA A 67 14.83 -15.21 4.88
N ILE A 68 15.37 -16.30 5.42
CA ILE A 68 16.76 -16.33 5.89
C ILE A 68 17.52 -17.34 5.04
N ARG A 69 18.28 -16.87 4.05
CA ARG A 69 19.21 -17.74 3.31
C ARG A 69 20.35 -18.21 4.21
N LYS A 70 20.94 -19.36 3.89
CA LYS A 70 22.05 -19.94 4.66
C LYS A 70 23.18 -18.92 4.83
N PRO A 71 23.90 -18.92 5.97
CA PRO A 71 24.90 -17.90 6.31
C PRO A 71 26.07 -17.77 5.32
N GLU A 72 26.22 -18.74 4.43
CA GLU A 72 27.34 -18.92 3.51
C GLU A 72 27.17 -18.11 2.21
N GLU A 73 25.98 -17.57 1.95
CA GLU A 73 25.66 -16.67 0.82
C GLU A 73 25.58 -15.19 1.25
N LYS A 74 26.36 -14.80 2.27
CA LYS A 74 26.36 -13.46 2.87
C LYS A 74 27.09 -12.38 2.05
N ASP A 75 27.29 -12.58 0.75
CA ASP A 75 27.85 -11.53 -0.09
C ASP A 75 26.76 -10.57 -0.58
N ARG A 76 26.59 -9.52 0.25
CA ARG A 76 26.22 -8.15 -0.13
C ARG A 76 25.18 -8.00 -1.26
N LEU A 77 23.90 -8.09 -0.91
CA LEU A 77 22.89 -7.32 -1.64
C LEU A 77 22.96 -5.86 -1.20
N ARG A 78 23.71 -5.06 -1.95
CA ARG A 78 23.34 -3.64 -2.12
C ARG A 78 22.04 -3.66 -2.92
N PHE A 79 20.98 -3.10 -2.37
CA PHE A 79 19.76 -2.84 -3.12
C PHE A 79 20.11 -1.96 -4.33
N HIS A 80 20.12 -2.56 -5.53
CA HIS A 80 20.07 -1.82 -6.77
C HIS A 80 18.61 -1.85 -7.22
N ARG A 81 17.99 -0.66 -7.33
CA ARG A 81 16.72 -0.45 -8.02
C ARG A 81 16.82 -1.10 -9.40
N GLY A 82 16.02 -2.12 -9.64
CA GLY A 82 16.01 -2.88 -10.89
C GLY A 82 15.58 -4.33 -10.67
N HIS A 83 14.34 -4.55 -10.20
CA HIS A 83 13.75 -5.89 -10.22
C HIS A 83 13.28 -6.21 -11.64
N GLY A 84 13.59 -7.41 -12.14
CA GLY A 84 13.28 -7.81 -13.51
C GLY A 84 11.82 -8.23 -13.70
N ARG A 85 11.24 -7.91 -14.86
CA ARG A 85 9.82 -8.15 -15.23
C ARG A 85 9.23 -9.50 -14.81
N LEU A 86 10.00 -10.58 -14.89
CA LEU A 86 9.52 -11.93 -14.54
C LEU A 86 9.14 -12.05 -13.05
N TYR A 87 9.86 -11.37 -12.16
CA TYR A 87 9.56 -11.35 -10.73
C TYR A 87 8.26 -10.59 -10.44
N ASP A 88 8.02 -9.49 -11.15
CA ASP A 88 6.82 -8.68 -10.98
C ASP A 88 5.58 -9.42 -11.50
N GLU A 89 5.66 -10.08 -12.66
CA GLU A 89 4.56 -10.89 -13.20
C GLU A 89 4.15 -12.04 -12.27
N GLU A 90 5.12 -12.75 -11.69
CA GLU A 90 4.88 -13.84 -10.74
C GLU A 90 4.30 -13.33 -9.42
N ARG A 91 4.81 -12.20 -8.89
CA ARG A 91 4.25 -11.51 -7.72
C ARG A 91 2.80 -11.09 -7.97
N GLN A 92 2.50 -10.47 -9.11
CA GLN A 92 1.15 -10.02 -9.46
C GLN A 92 0.18 -11.21 -9.61
N ARG A 93 0.63 -12.31 -10.24
CA ARG A 93 -0.15 -13.54 -10.32
C ARG A 93 -0.48 -14.09 -8.93
N ALA A 94 0.51 -14.16 -8.05
CA ALA A 94 0.34 -14.59 -6.68
C ALA A 94 -0.65 -13.71 -5.90
N MET A 95 -0.54 -12.38 -6.02
CA MET A 95 -1.48 -11.43 -5.41
C MET A 95 -2.90 -11.68 -5.91
N ARG A 96 -3.12 -11.87 -7.22
CA ARG A 96 -4.46 -12.15 -7.77
C ARG A 96 -5.08 -13.44 -7.22
N LEU A 97 -4.27 -14.49 -7.04
CA LEU A 97 -4.75 -15.77 -6.49
C LEU A 97 -5.11 -15.67 -5.01
N ALA A 98 -4.42 -14.80 -4.26
CA ALA A 98 -4.65 -14.60 -2.85
C ALA A 98 -5.69 -13.50 -2.53
N ALA A 99 -5.93 -12.58 -3.46
CA ALA A 99 -6.82 -11.44 -3.30
C ALA A 99 -8.26 -11.89 -3.06
N SER A 100 -8.94 -11.21 -2.13
CA SER A 100 -10.38 -11.38 -1.94
C SER A 100 -11.16 -10.65 -3.03
N ASP A 101 -12.38 -11.12 -3.32
CA ASP A 101 -13.30 -10.44 -4.23
C ASP A 101 -13.55 -8.98 -3.80
N GLU A 102 -13.54 -8.74 -2.49
CA GLU A 102 -13.72 -7.41 -1.91
C GLU A 102 -12.52 -6.49 -2.19
N PHE A 103 -11.29 -6.99 -2.00
CA PHE A 103 -10.07 -6.25 -2.36
C PHE A 103 -10.07 -5.88 -3.85
N LEU A 104 -10.36 -6.85 -4.72
CA LEU A 104 -10.39 -6.63 -6.17
C LEU A 104 -11.45 -5.59 -6.55
N ARG A 105 -12.60 -5.61 -5.87
CA ARG A 105 -13.67 -4.62 -6.08
C ARG A 105 -13.24 -3.22 -5.64
N GLN A 106 -12.65 -3.09 -4.45
CA GLN A 106 -12.19 -1.80 -3.91
C GLN A 106 -11.06 -1.20 -4.76
N HIS A 107 -10.02 -1.99 -5.05
CA HIS A 107 -8.92 -1.61 -5.93
C HIS A 107 -9.42 -1.20 -7.32
N GLY A 108 -10.28 -2.02 -7.93
CA GLY A 108 -10.87 -1.72 -9.23
C GLY A 108 -11.70 -0.43 -9.25
N GLN A 109 -12.46 -0.15 -8.19
CA GLN A 109 -13.22 1.10 -8.05
C GLN A 109 -12.31 2.32 -7.93
N LEU A 110 -11.24 2.22 -7.14
CA LEU A 110 -10.23 3.28 -6.99
C LEU A 110 -9.54 3.56 -8.32
N MET A 111 -9.03 2.53 -9.00
CA MET A 111 -8.35 2.67 -10.28
C MET A 111 -9.28 3.23 -11.38
N ALA A 112 -10.55 2.81 -11.40
CA ALA A 112 -11.54 3.38 -12.32
C ALA A 112 -11.75 4.88 -12.07
N LEU A 113 -11.82 5.31 -10.81
CA LEU A 113 -11.94 6.73 -10.45
C LEU A 113 -10.71 7.53 -10.90
N ILE A 114 -9.51 7.02 -10.63
CA ILE A 114 -8.24 7.66 -11.02
C ILE A 114 -8.17 7.83 -12.54
N ARG A 115 -8.42 6.75 -13.30
CA ARG A 115 -8.41 6.79 -14.77
C ARG A 115 -9.46 7.75 -15.34
N ALA A 116 -10.67 7.76 -14.75
CA ALA A 116 -11.73 8.67 -15.18
C ALA A 116 -11.40 10.13 -14.92
N GLN A 117 -10.68 10.45 -13.85
CA GLN A 117 -10.18 11.79 -13.57
C GLN A 117 -9.05 12.18 -14.52
N HIS A 118 -8.05 11.32 -14.69
CA HIS A 118 -6.95 11.57 -15.62
C HIS A 118 -7.43 11.79 -17.06
N ALA A 119 -8.46 11.07 -17.51
CA ALA A 119 -9.08 11.30 -18.81
C ALA A 119 -9.75 12.68 -18.96
N GLN A 120 -10.13 13.33 -17.85
CA GLN A 120 -10.66 14.71 -17.85
C GLN A 120 -9.55 15.75 -17.89
N SER A 121 -8.41 15.48 -17.23
CA SER A 121 -7.25 16.37 -17.19
C SER A 121 -5.98 15.59 -16.88
N ASP A 122 -5.02 15.63 -17.80
CA ASP A 122 -3.66 15.10 -17.64
C ASP A 122 -2.69 16.10 -17.00
N LYS A 123 -3.11 17.35 -16.79
CA LYS A 123 -2.29 18.45 -16.25
C LYS A 123 -2.30 18.59 -14.74
N ALA A 124 -3.19 17.87 -14.08
CA ALA A 124 -3.36 17.91 -12.63
C ALA A 124 -3.52 16.48 -12.15
N PRO A 125 -2.88 16.10 -11.02
CA PRO A 125 -2.98 14.76 -10.49
C PRO A 125 -4.43 14.43 -10.09
N PRO A 126 -4.90 13.19 -10.31
CA PRO A 126 -6.19 12.75 -9.79
C PRO A 126 -6.28 12.94 -8.27
N VAL A 127 -7.49 13.23 -7.79
CA VAL A 127 -7.77 13.44 -6.36
C VAL A 127 -8.98 12.61 -5.94
N VAL A 128 -8.79 11.74 -4.95
CA VAL A 128 -9.81 10.75 -4.57
C VAL A 128 -10.30 10.97 -3.14
N PRO A 129 -11.54 10.56 -2.80
CA PRO A 129 -12.00 10.59 -1.41
C PRO A 129 -11.10 9.76 -0.49
N LEU A 130 -10.93 10.22 0.76
CA LEU A 130 -10.09 9.54 1.76
C LEU A 130 -10.38 8.04 1.87
N ASP A 131 -11.65 7.67 2.09
CA ASP A 131 -12.02 6.27 2.27
C ASP A 131 -11.87 5.45 0.98
N ALA A 132 -12.03 6.07 -0.21
CA ALA A 132 -11.80 5.36 -1.46
C ALA A 132 -10.32 4.96 -1.64
N TYR A 133 -9.39 5.73 -1.04
CA TYR A 133 -7.97 5.42 -1.09
C TYR A 133 -7.52 4.42 -0.03
N PHE A 134 -8.04 4.53 1.20
CA PHE A 134 -7.57 3.72 2.32
C PHE A 134 -8.34 2.41 2.52
N ASP A 135 -9.60 2.32 2.08
CA ASP A 135 -10.40 1.11 2.25
C ASP A 135 -9.87 -0.03 1.39
N GLY A 136 -9.50 -1.15 2.02
CA GLY A 136 -8.82 -2.27 1.37
C GLY A 136 -7.31 -2.06 1.16
N ASN A 137 -6.76 -0.89 1.48
CA ASN A 137 -5.34 -0.60 1.36
C ASN A 137 -4.57 -1.15 2.57
N SER A 138 -3.58 -2.01 2.31
CA SER A 138 -2.61 -2.47 3.31
C SER A 138 -1.16 -2.22 2.89
N ASP A 139 -0.95 -1.44 1.83
CA ASP A 139 0.37 -1.15 1.29
C ASP A 139 0.99 0.03 2.06
N GLU A 140 1.88 -0.30 2.98
CA GLU A 140 2.59 0.67 3.80
C GLU A 140 3.48 1.62 2.97
N GLU A 141 3.86 1.28 1.74
CA GLU A 141 4.69 2.14 0.88
C GLU A 141 3.84 3.03 -0.04
N SER A 142 2.51 2.91 -0.01
CA SER A 142 1.62 3.64 -0.93
C SER A 142 1.51 5.14 -0.66
N ILE A 143 1.84 5.65 0.54
CA ILE A 143 1.77 7.09 0.87
C ILE A 143 2.92 7.45 1.80
N ALA A 144 3.63 8.56 1.59
CA ALA A 144 4.79 8.93 2.42
C ALA A 144 5.79 7.77 2.63
N PRO A 145 6.20 7.03 1.57
CA PRO A 145 7.06 5.85 1.71
C PRO A 145 8.40 6.16 2.37
N ASN A 146 8.95 7.37 2.15
CA ASN A 146 10.21 7.81 2.73
C ASN A 146 10.18 7.87 4.26
N GLN A 147 9.00 8.02 4.85
CA GLN A 147 8.81 8.11 6.30
C GLN A 147 8.39 6.79 6.94
N TRP A 148 8.06 5.77 6.13
CA TRP A 148 7.72 4.44 6.65
C TRP A 148 8.94 3.78 7.31
N GLY A 149 8.79 3.40 8.57
CA GLY A 149 9.89 2.88 9.39
C GLY A 149 10.80 3.96 10.02
N TYR A 150 10.56 5.23 9.73
CA TYR A 150 11.30 6.39 10.26
C TYR A 150 10.48 7.32 11.15
N GLY A 151 9.27 6.89 11.52
CA GLY A 151 8.42 7.57 12.50
C GLY A 151 6.96 7.61 12.07
N ARG A 152 6.69 7.57 10.76
CA ARG A 152 5.31 7.58 10.23
C ARG A 152 4.54 6.43 10.86
N PRO A 153 3.33 6.67 11.39
CA PRO A 153 2.52 5.59 11.93
C PRO A 153 2.20 4.54 10.86
N PRO A 154 1.88 3.30 11.26
CA PRO A 154 1.36 2.30 10.33
C PRO A 154 0.13 2.83 9.58
N LEU A 155 -0.06 2.40 8.33
CA LEU A 155 -1.09 2.92 7.43
C LEU A 155 -2.49 2.92 8.05
N ALA A 156 -2.85 1.86 8.77
CA ALA A 156 -4.14 1.77 9.46
C ALA A 156 -4.31 2.87 10.52
N GLN A 157 -3.26 3.18 11.29
CA GLN A 157 -3.30 4.27 12.28
C GLN A 157 -3.29 5.64 11.60
N LEU A 158 -2.53 5.80 10.52
CA LEU A 158 -2.57 7.01 9.69
C LEU A 158 -4.01 7.27 9.21
N TRP A 159 -4.70 6.25 8.68
CA TRP A 159 -6.08 6.34 8.25
C TRP A 159 -7.03 6.72 9.39
N GLU A 160 -6.93 6.07 10.56
CA GLU A 160 -7.75 6.40 11.73
C GLU A 160 -7.57 7.86 12.18
N ARG A 161 -6.33 8.36 12.17
CA ARG A 161 -6.00 9.74 12.49
C ARG A 161 -6.61 10.70 11.46
N LEU A 162 -6.45 10.44 10.16
CA LEU A 162 -7.05 11.25 9.11
C LEU A 162 -8.59 11.22 9.15
N ARG A 163 -9.21 10.08 9.45
CA ARG A 163 -10.66 9.99 9.66
C ARG A 163 -11.13 10.81 10.86
N THR A 164 -10.35 10.84 11.93
CA THR A 164 -10.64 11.70 13.09
C THR A 164 -10.63 13.18 12.70
N ILE A 165 -9.69 13.60 11.85
CA ILE A 165 -9.67 14.96 11.28
C ILE A 165 -10.90 15.20 10.39
N ALA A 166 -11.26 14.23 9.53
CA ALA A 166 -12.42 14.33 8.64
C ALA A 166 -13.77 14.45 9.38
N GLN A 167 -13.85 14.00 10.64
CA GLN A 167 -15.06 14.08 11.47
C GLN A 167 -15.21 15.40 12.21
N ARG A 168 -14.22 16.31 12.12
CA ARG A 168 -14.29 17.59 12.81
C ARG A 168 -15.38 18.49 12.21
N PRO A 169 -16.06 19.30 13.03
CA PRO A 169 -17.15 20.17 12.56
C PRO A 169 -16.68 21.34 11.67
N ASP A 170 -15.39 21.67 11.73
CA ASP A 170 -14.73 22.70 10.92
C ASP A 170 -14.07 22.12 9.66
N VAL A 171 -14.27 20.84 9.35
CA VAL A 171 -13.73 20.14 8.17
C VAL A 171 -14.87 19.70 7.26
N GLN A 172 -14.77 20.02 5.97
CA GLN A 172 -15.75 19.65 4.95
C GLN A 172 -15.43 18.28 4.36
N VAL A 173 -14.18 18.07 3.95
CA VAL A 173 -13.73 16.85 3.29
C VAL A 173 -12.21 16.72 3.37
N LEU A 174 -11.73 15.47 3.43
CA LEU A 174 -10.35 15.10 3.14
C LEU A 174 -10.28 14.38 1.81
N LEU A 175 -9.27 14.73 1.01
CA LEU A 175 -9.01 14.13 -0.29
C LEU A 175 -7.56 13.70 -0.37
N VAL A 176 -7.27 12.60 -1.05
CA VAL A 176 -5.91 12.11 -1.30
C VAL A 176 -5.52 12.49 -2.72
N GLY A 177 -4.41 13.22 -2.87
CA GLY A 177 -3.77 13.48 -4.16
C GLY A 177 -2.96 12.26 -4.59
N ILE A 178 -3.18 11.79 -5.82
CA ILE A 178 -2.47 10.63 -6.37
C ILE A 178 -1.18 11.10 -7.06
N HIS A 179 -0.06 10.46 -6.75
CA HIS A 179 1.25 10.77 -7.35
C HIS A 179 1.29 10.31 -8.81
N ASP A 180 1.88 11.10 -9.71
CA ASP A 180 1.82 10.86 -11.17
C ASP A 180 2.40 9.51 -11.62
N GLU A 181 3.31 8.93 -10.83
CA GLU A 181 3.87 7.57 -11.02
C GLU A 181 2.82 6.45 -11.02
N TRP A 182 1.57 6.71 -10.62
CA TRP A 182 0.47 5.75 -10.79
C TRP A 182 0.33 5.28 -12.26
N GLN A 183 0.73 6.11 -13.22
CA GLN A 183 0.72 5.79 -14.65
C GLN A 183 1.76 4.76 -15.07
N GLU A 184 2.79 4.56 -14.24
CA GLU A 184 3.83 3.56 -14.47
C GLU A 184 3.38 2.15 -14.06
N LEU A 185 2.27 2.04 -13.34
CA LEU A 185 1.67 0.76 -13.01
C LEU A 185 1.14 0.06 -14.27
N ALA A 186 1.44 -1.23 -14.39
CA ALA A 186 0.84 -2.07 -15.43
C ALA A 186 -0.69 -2.06 -15.31
N GLU A 187 -1.39 -2.17 -16.45
CA GLU A 187 -2.86 -2.08 -16.50
C GLU A 187 -3.54 -3.13 -15.60
N ASP A 188 -2.93 -4.30 -15.46
CA ASP A 188 -3.37 -5.44 -14.65
C ASP A 188 -2.62 -5.56 -13.31
N SER A 189 -1.91 -4.51 -12.89
CA SER A 189 -1.26 -4.46 -11.58
C SER A 189 -2.29 -4.34 -10.45
N LEU A 190 -2.04 -5.06 -9.36
CA LEU A 190 -2.73 -4.94 -8.08
C LEU A 190 -1.93 -4.12 -7.06
N ASP A 191 -0.84 -3.47 -7.47
CA ASP A 191 -0.17 -2.49 -6.63
C ASP A 191 -1.13 -1.33 -6.33
N TRP A 192 -1.03 -0.79 -5.11
CA TRP A 192 -1.84 0.35 -4.72
C TRP A 192 -1.25 1.61 -5.37
N PRO A 193 -2.07 2.49 -5.98
CA PRO A 193 -1.54 3.70 -6.62
C PRO A 193 -0.82 4.58 -5.58
N PRO A 194 0.38 5.10 -5.88
CA PRO A 194 1.10 5.95 -4.96
C PRO A 194 0.34 7.26 -4.72
N ALA A 195 0.30 7.72 -3.48
CA ALA A 195 -0.26 9.00 -3.08
C ALA A 195 0.84 10.02 -2.80
N GLU A 196 0.54 11.26 -3.17
CA GLU A 196 1.41 12.43 -3.00
C GLU A 196 1.14 13.13 -1.67
N ASN A 197 -0.12 13.46 -1.40
CA ASN A 197 -0.50 14.37 -0.31
C ASN A 197 -1.96 14.19 0.11
N VAL A 198 -2.35 14.86 1.19
CA VAL A 198 -3.75 14.90 1.66
C VAL A 198 -4.25 16.33 1.74
N HIS A 199 -5.30 16.64 1.00
CA HIS A 199 -5.99 17.93 1.04
C HIS A 199 -7.09 17.93 2.11
N ILE A 200 -7.17 18.99 2.90
CA ILE A 200 -8.15 19.24 3.95
C ILE A 200 -8.91 20.51 3.58
N TYR A 201 -10.23 20.42 3.40
CA TYR A 201 -11.07 21.59 3.24
C TYR A 201 -11.56 22.00 4.63
N THR A 202 -11.13 23.15 5.13
CA THR A 202 -11.42 23.55 6.51
C THR A 202 -11.55 25.06 6.69
N ARG A 203 -12.25 25.47 7.75
CA ARG A 203 -12.25 26.85 8.26
C ARG A 203 -11.13 27.14 9.25
N ALA A 204 -10.42 26.11 9.70
CA ALA A 204 -9.33 26.27 10.63
C ALA A 204 -8.12 26.96 9.97
N SER A 205 -7.26 27.54 10.80
CA SER A 205 -5.99 28.09 10.32
C SER A 205 -5.01 26.97 9.98
N ALA A 206 -4.00 27.25 9.15
CA ALA A 206 -2.90 26.30 8.93
C ALA A 206 -2.21 25.90 10.25
N GLN A 207 -2.03 26.84 11.18
CA GLN A 207 -1.44 26.58 12.49
C GLN A 207 -2.27 25.61 13.35
N ASP A 208 -3.60 25.66 13.25
CA ASP A 208 -4.46 24.70 13.93
C ASP A 208 -4.38 23.32 13.25
N ALA A 209 -4.35 23.29 11.91
CA ALA A 209 -4.22 22.06 11.15
C ALA A 209 -2.88 21.33 11.40
N GLU A 210 -1.78 22.06 11.56
CA GLU A 210 -0.47 21.54 11.97
C GLU A 210 -0.55 20.72 13.27
N GLN A 211 -1.36 21.16 14.24
CA GLN A 211 -1.53 20.43 15.50
C GLN A 211 -2.30 19.11 15.29
N TRP A 212 -3.14 19.00 14.27
CA TRP A 212 -3.91 17.78 14.02
C TRP A 212 -3.05 16.66 13.45
N ILE A 213 -2.05 17.02 12.66
CA ILE A 213 -1.13 16.12 11.98
C ILE A 213 0.12 15.79 12.81
N GLU A 214 0.22 16.28 14.05
CA GLU A 214 1.33 15.98 14.94
C GLU A 214 1.51 14.45 15.09
N GLY A 215 2.75 13.99 14.88
CA GLY A 215 3.11 12.57 14.93
C GLY A 215 2.68 11.76 13.71
N LEU A 216 2.30 12.40 12.59
CA LEU A 216 2.14 11.74 11.29
C LEU A 216 3.43 11.76 10.44
N GLU A 217 4.51 12.35 10.97
CA GLU A 217 5.78 12.60 10.26
C GLU A 217 5.61 13.29 8.90
N ALA A 218 4.68 14.24 8.82
CA ALA A 218 4.52 15.10 7.66
C ALA A 218 5.47 16.30 7.75
N ASP A 219 5.86 16.86 6.60
CA ASP A 219 6.70 18.06 6.51
C ASP A 219 5.94 19.35 6.84
N GLY A 220 4.63 19.23 7.02
CA GLY A 220 3.75 20.30 7.50
C GLY A 220 2.52 20.47 6.62
N VAL A 221 1.85 21.61 6.81
CA VAL A 221 0.62 21.99 6.14
C VAL A 221 0.85 23.23 5.28
N VAL A 222 0.62 23.11 3.98
CA VAL A 222 0.68 24.21 3.01
C VAL A 222 -0.72 24.65 2.57
N GLN A 223 -0.86 25.91 2.17
CA GLN A 223 -2.14 26.42 1.65
C GLN A 223 -2.31 26.11 0.16
N GLY A 224 -3.51 25.68 -0.23
CA GLY A 224 -3.87 25.44 -1.64
C GLY A 224 -3.43 24.08 -2.15
N TRP A 225 -3.16 24.00 -3.46
CA TRP A 225 -2.87 22.77 -4.19
C TRP A 225 -1.43 22.78 -4.72
N PRO A 226 -0.46 22.21 -4.00
CA PRO A 226 0.95 22.27 -4.39
C PRO A 226 1.20 21.66 -5.78
N CYS A 227 0.50 20.57 -6.10
CA CYS A 227 0.60 19.86 -7.38
C CYS A 227 -0.49 20.26 -8.39
N GLY A 228 -1.23 21.35 -8.12
CA GLY A 228 -2.35 21.80 -8.95
C GLY A 228 -3.69 21.15 -8.56
N ARG A 229 -4.79 21.89 -8.82
CA ARG A 229 -6.15 21.44 -8.50
C ARG A 229 -6.75 20.68 -9.66
N HIS A 230 -7.14 19.43 -9.44
CA HIS A 230 -7.89 18.66 -10.42
C HIS A 230 -9.31 19.22 -10.63
N PRO A 231 -9.85 19.27 -11.86
CA PRO A 231 -11.22 19.76 -12.13
C PRO A 231 -12.34 18.98 -11.41
N ALA A 232 -12.11 17.70 -11.09
CA ALA A 232 -13.06 16.88 -10.36
C ALA A 232 -13.05 17.14 -8.84
N ALA A 233 -12.10 17.92 -8.33
CA ALA A 233 -12.07 18.31 -6.92
C ALA A 233 -13.32 19.14 -6.57
N PRO A 234 -14.05 18.82 -5.48
CA PRO A 234 -15.21 19.60 -5.06
C PRO A 234 -14.84 21.06 -4.79
N GLU A 235 -15.82 21.95 -4.81
CA GLU A 235 -15.60 23.32 -4.36
C GLU A 235 -15.61 23.39 -2.82
N PRO A 236 -14.68 24.15 -2.20
CA PRO A 236 -14.79 24.50 -0.80
C PRO A 236 -16.08 25.28 -0.52
N LEU A 237 -16.74 24.97 0.59
CA LEU A 237 -17.87 25.75 1.10
C LEU A 237 -17.44 27.21 1.36
N PRO A 238 -18.38 28.18 1.33
CA PRO A 238 -18.05 29.56 1.66
C PRO A 238 -17.33 29.69 3.01
N GLY A 239 -16.15 30.33 2.98
CA GLY A 239 -15.30 30.51 4.16
C GLY A 239 -14.37 29.33 4.49
N TYR A 240 -14.42 28.23 3.74
CA TYR A 240 -13.44 27.15 3.82
C TYR A 240 -12.25 27.43 2.90
N ALA A 241 -11.07 27.09 3.38
CA ALA A 241 -9.83 27.08 2.61
C ALA A 241 -9.41 25.63 2.34
N VAL A 242 -8.55 25.44 1.32
CA VAL A 242 -7.84 24.18 1.11
C VAL A 242 -6.48 24.29 1.78
N LEU A 243 -6.20 23.37 2.67
CA LEU A 243 -4.90 23.11 3.25
C LEU A 243 -4.41 21.74 2.76
N THR A 244 -3.11 21.53 2.64
CA THR A 244 -2.53 20.28 2.13
C THR A 244 -1.43 19.81 3.06
N VAL A 245 -1.54 18.56 3.51
CA VAL A 245 -0.51 17.85 4.27
C VAL A 245 0.44 17.20 3.27
N CYS A 246 1.73 17.50 3.38
CA CYS A 246 2.76 16.99 2.47
C CYS A 246 3.75 16.08 3.20
N TRP A 247 4.29 15.13 2.45
CA TRP A 247 5.43 14.30 2.81
C TRP A 247 6.40 14.28 1.62
N ASP A 248 7.70 14.38 1.88
CA ASP A 248 8.80 14.29 0.88
C ASP A 248 8.79 12.98 0.07
#